data_AF-A0A811MMN5-F1
#
_entry.id   AF-A0A811MMN5-F1
#
_cell.length_a   1.000
_cell.length_b   1.000
_cell.length_c   1.000
_cell.angle_alpha   90.00
_cell.angle_beta   90.00
_cell.angle_gamma   90.00
#
_symmetry.space_group_name_H-M   'P 1'
#
loop_
_entity.id
_entity.type
_entity.pdbx_description
1 polymer ?
#
loop_
_entity_poly.entity_id
_entity_poly.type
_entity_poly.pdbx_seq_one_letter_code
_entity_poly.pdbx_strand_id
1 'polypeptide(L)'
;MSIALKKFIIQGTRNCGLSFGVYGMYGKDSTVLYRGVYCGPLRLLAREIAQRLNKVNIPCNLITGQERDEIEGAKHSSVTVEMADVTTDYQCAVIDEIQMVGCKSRGYSFTRALLGLCSDELHVCGDPAAVPLIQRILEATGDVVTVQYYERLSPLVPLKSPLGSFSNIKAGDCLVTFSRRGIYTLKKRIEREGKHLCSVVYGSLPPETRTKQATMFNDDTSDLNVLVASDAIGMGLNLNISRIIFSTMMKFDGFCNRELTVAKIKQIAGRAGRYGSKFPVGEVTCLNAEDLPLLHSSLKSASPIIERAGLFPTFDLLSLYSRLHGTDFFHPVLERFLEKAKLSPDYFIADCEDMLKVAAIVDDFPLGLYDKYLFCISPVDIRDDISVQGLVQFAENYARKGIVRLKEIFTPGTLQVPKTDNQLKELESVHKVLELYVWLSFRMDDSFPDHEVAASQKSICSMLIEEYLERSGWQPQGRRKFLRGAQKLLQEYDESQLRKYFQEVNPGPK
;
A
#
# COMPACT_ATOMS: atom_id res chain seq x y z
N MET A 1 16.95 33.41 -16.40
CA MET A 1 17.37 32.83 -15.11
C MET A 1 16.23 33.08 -14.14
N SER A 2 15.22 32.19 -14.17
CA SER A 2 14.03 32.33 -13.34
C SER A 2 14.27 31.62 -12.02
N ILE A 3 14.18 32.39 -10.94
CA ILE A 3 14.22 31.94 -9.55
C ILE A 3 12.84 31.37 -9.26
N ALA A 4 12.72 30.04 -9.26
CA ALA A 4 11.50 29.36 -8.83
C ALA A 4 11.41 29.43 -7.30
N LEU A 5 10.45 30.21 -6.81
CA LEU A 5 10.09 30.28 -5.40
C LEU A 5 9.25 29.05 -5.03
N LYS A 6 9.90 27.96 -4.60
CA LYS A 6 9.20 26.84 -3.94
C LYS A 6 8.77 27.29 -2.55
N LYS A 7 7.48 27.52 -2.31
CA LYS A 7 6.91 27.82 -0.99
C LYS A 7 6.23 26.56 -0.43
N PHE A 8 6.70 26.10 0.73
CA PHE A 8 6.27 24.84 1.37
C PHE A 8 5.17 25.07 2.43
N ILE A 9 4.31 24.09 2.74
CA ILE A 9 3.43 24.14 3.93
C ILE A 9 3.37 22.73 4.58
N ILE A 10 3.78 22.60 5.84
CA ILE A 10 3.64 21.37 6.65
C ILE A 10 2.68 21.58 7.83
N GLN A 11 1.74 20.64 8.03
CA GLN A 11 1.39 19.91 9.29
C GLN A 11 -0.06 20.06 9.77
N GLY A 12 -0.89 19.07 10.16
CA GLY A 12 -0.67 17.97 11.11
C GLY A 12 -2.00 17.34 11.58
N THR A 13 -1.93 16.15 12.19
CA THR A 13 -2.97 15.15 12.56
C THR A 13 -3.90 14.63 11.44
N ARG A 14 -4.08 13.30 11.40
CA ARG A 14 -4.68 12.51 10.29
C ARG A 14 -6.17 12.75 10.02
N ASN A 15 -6.74 13.78 10.62
CA ASN A 15 -8.15 14.10 10.57
C ASN A 15 -8.40 15.59 10.30
N CYS A 16 -7.44 16.27 9.68
CA CYS A 16 -7.48 17.72 9.45
C CYS A 16 -8.00 18.14 8.07
N GLY A 17 -8.74 17.26 7.39
CA GLY A 17 -9.16 17.55 6.01
C GLY A 17 -7.99 17.56 5.02
N LEU A 18 -6.98 16.69 5.24
CA LEU A 18 -5.74 16.53 4.45
C LEU A 18 -5.96 16.52 2.92
N SER A 19 -7.12 16.08 2.44
CA SER A 19 -7.49 16.08 1.02
C SER A 19 -8.14 17.39 0.55
N PHE A 20 -8.77 18.18 1.44
CA PHE A 20 -9.51 19.40 1.10
C PHE A 20 -8.63 20.59 0.67
N GLY A 21 -7.42 20.73 1.24
CA GLY A 21 -6.46 21.75 0.81
C GLY A 21 -5.99 21.55 -0.63
N VAL A 22 -5.83 20.28 -1.03
CA VAL A 22 -5.46 19.88 -2.40
C VAL A 22 -6.55 20.31 -3.41
N TYR A 23 -7.84 20.20 -3.06
CA TYR A 23 -8.95 20.60 -3.95
C TYR A 23 -9.13 22.11 -4.10
N GLY A 24 -8.78 22.89 -3.07
CA GLY A 24 -8.87 24.36 -3.13
C GLY A 24 -7.92 24.99 -4.14
N MET A 25 -6.87 24.27 -4.54
CA MET A 25 -5.83 24.74 -5.46
C MET A 25 -6.08 24.30 -6.90
N TYR A 26 -6.65 23.11 -7.12
CA TYR A 26 -7.06 22.67 -8.47
C TYR A 26 -8.32 23.37 -9.00
N GLY A 27 -9.07 24.09 -8.16
CA GLY A 27 -10.41 24.59 -8.48
C GLY A 27 -10.56 26.11 -8.63
N LYS A 28 -9.50 26.92 -8.52
CA LYS A 28 -9.69 28.38 -8.40
C LYS A 28 -9.63 29.23 -9.67
N ASP A 29 -9.06 28.78 -10.78
CA ASP A 29 -9.16 29.54 -12.05
C ASP A 29 -9.00 28.61 -13.26
N SER A 30 -10.11 28.33 -13.94
CA SER A 30 -10.22 27.43 -15.11
C SER A 30 -9.64 27.98 -16.42
N THR A 31 -8.77 29.00 -16.34
CA THR A 31 -8.15 29.65 -17.52
C THR A 31 -6.63 29.52 -17.58
N VAL A 32 -5.98 28.97 -16.55
CA VAL A 32 -4.53 28.71 -16.55
C VAL A 32 -4.28 27.20 -16.57
N LEU A 33 -3.38 26.80 -17.46
CA LEU A 33 -3.09 25.41 -17.82
C LEU A 33 -2.21 24.73 -16.75
N TYR A 34 -2.75 24.48 -15.55
CA TYR A 34 -1.99 23.84 -14.46
C TYR A 34 -1.79 22.33 -14.72
N ARG A 35 -0.54 21.87 -14.59
CA ARG A 35 -0.09 20.48 -14.55
C ARG A 35 0.31 20.17 -13.11
N GLY A 36 -0.21 19.07 -12.57
CA GLY A 36 0.04 18.72 -11.17
C GLY A 36 0.20 17.23 -10.93
N VAL A 37 0.93 16.89 -9.86
CA VAL A 37 1.17 15.50 -9.47
C VAL A 37 0.88 15.28 -7.99
N TYR A 38 0.13 14.22 -7.70
CA TYR A 38 -0.07 13.72 -6.33
C TYR A 38 0.74 12.44 -6.14
N CYS A 39 1.60 12.40 -5.12
CA CYS A 39 2.43 11.27 -4.75
C CYS A 39 1.93 10.66 -3.44
N GLY A 40 1.21 9.54 -3.54
CA GLY A 40 0.67 8.81 -2.40
C GLY A 40 1.58 7.67 -1.92
N PRO A 41 1.56 7.32 -0.62
CA PRO A 41 2.30 6.19 -0.07
C PRO A 41 1.69 4.83 -0.44
N LEU A 42 0.45 4.80 -0.93
CA LEU A 42 -0.33 3.60 -1.17
C LEU A 42 -1.11 3.69 -2.48
N ARG A 43 -1.23 2.53 -3.16
CA ARG A 43 -2.09 2.35 -4.34
C ARG A 43 -3.52 2.83 -4.11
N LEU A 44 -4.09 2.50 -2.94
CA LEU A 44 -5.46 2.88 -2.57
C LEU A 44 -5.66 4.40 -2.55
N LEU A 45 -4.69 5.16 -2.03
CA LEU A 45 -4.77 6.62 -1.99
C LEU A 45 -4.60 7.22 -3.38
N ALA A 46 -3.64 6.73 -4.17
CA ALA A 46 -3.45 7.18 -5.54
C ALA A 46 -4.75 6.99 -6.35
N ARG A 47 -5.39 5.82 -6.21
CA ARG A 47 -6.67 5.52 -6.86
C ARG A 47 -7.82 6.41 -6.35
N GLU A 48 -7.92 6.62 -5.03
CA GLU A 48 -8.95 7.48 -4.44
C GLU A 48 -8.87 8.91 -4.99
N ILE A 49 -7.66 9.48 -5.05
CA ILE A 49 -7.45 10.83 -5.57
C ILE A 49 -7.75 10.91 -7.06
N ALA A 50 -7.26 9.95 -7.87
CA ALA A 50 -7.55 9.90 -9.31
C ALA A 50 -9.06 9.83 -9.57
N GLN A 51 -9.76 8.90 -8.91
CA GLN A 51 -11.21 8.75 -9.05
C GLN A 51 -11.96 9.99 -8.61
N ARG A 52 -11.52 10.67 -7.53
CA ARG A 52 -12.17 11.87 -7.05
C ARG A 52 -11.97 13.07 -7.98
N LEU A 53 -10.78 13.25 -8.55
CA LEU A 53 -10.50 14.30 -9.55
C LEU A 53 -11.30 14.06 -10.84
N ASN A 54 -11.30 12.84 -11.34
CA ASN A 54 -12.07 12.48 -12.53
C ASN A 54 -13.59 12.64 -12.31
N LYS A 55 -14.11 12.35 -11.11
CA LYS A 55 -15.52 12.60 -10.75
C LYS A 55 -15.92 14.07 -10.76
N VAL A 56 -14.98 14.99 -10.53
CA VAL A 56 -15.21 16.45 -10.60
C VAL A 56 -14.80 17.03 -11.97
N ASN A 57 -14.69 16.17 -12.99
CA ASN A 57 -14.32 16.53 -14.37
C ASN A 57 -12.94 17.18 -14.52
N ILE A 58 -11.99 16.83 -13.64
CA ILE A 58 -10.57 17.18 -13.80
C ILE A 58 -9.85 15.93 -14.31
N PRO A 59 -9.45 15.87 -15.60
CA PRO A 59 -8.77 14.70 -16.16
C PRO A 59 -7.46 14.41 -15.42
N CYS A 60 -7.41 13.23 -14.80
CA CYS A 60 -6.30 12.80 -13.97
C CYS A 60 -5.92 11.34 -14.28
N ASN A 61 -4.66 11.14 -14.65
CA ASN A 61 -4.06 9.82 -14.83
C ASN A 61 -3.88 9.11 -13.49
N LEU A 62 -3.98 7.78 -13.49
CA LEU A 62 -3.61 6.93 -12.36
C LEU A 62 -2.37 6.10 -12.75
N ILE A 63 -1.25 6.31 -12.06
CA ILE A 63 -0.02 5.56 -12.35
C ILE A 63 0.51 4.93 -11.06
N THR A 64 0.43 3.62 -10.98
CA THR A 64 0.99 2.83 -9.89
C THR A 64 1.93 1.76 -10.45
N GLY A 65 2.61 1.01 -9.58
CA GLY A 65 3.45 -0.10 -10.04
C GLY A 65 2.69 -1.24 -10.73
N GLN A 66 1.36 -1.32 -10.55
CA GLN A 66 0.53 -2.45 -10.99
C GLN A 66 -0.74 -2.03 -11.76
N GLU A 67 -0.99 -0.73 -11.93
CA GLU A 67 -2.15 -0.17 -12.62
C GLU A 67 -1.71 1.11 -13.32
N ARG A 68 -2.09 1.29 -14.59
CA ARG A 68 -1.79 2.47 -15.39
C ARG A 68 -3.02 2.83 -16.21
N ASP A 69 -3.78 3.82 -15.75
CA ASP A 69 -4.94 4.37 -16.44
C ASP A 69 -4.59 5.79 -16.91
N GLU A 70 -4.34 5.94 -18.20
CA GLU A 70 -4.03 7.23 -18.82
C GLU A 70 -5.25 7.76 -19.59
N ILE A 71 -5.56 9.02 -19.35
CA ILE A 71 -6.64 9.74 -20.02
C ILE A 71 -6.00 10.70 -21.00
N GLU A 72 -6.43 10.64 -22.26
CA GLU A 72 -5.93 11.52 -23.31
C GLU A 72 -6.09 13.00 -22.93
N GLY A 73 -5.01 13.77 -23.05
CA GLY A 73 -5.00 15.20 -22.71
C GLY A 73 -4.97 15.53 -21.21
N ALA A 74 -4.88 14.53 -20.32
CA ALA A 74 -4.77 14.78 -18.89
C ALA A 74 -3.46 15.47 -18.52
N LYS A 75 -3.57 16.52 -17.70
CA LYS A 75 -2.45 17.30 -17.15
C LYS A 75 -2.19 17.00 -15.68
N HIS A 76 -3.05 16.20 -15.07
CA HIS A 76 -2.90 15.81 -13.68
C HIS A 76 -2.56 14.33 -13.60
N SER A 77 -1.70 13.96 -12.67
CA SER A 77 -1.33 12.57 -12.42
C SER A 77 -1.41 12.26 -10.93
N SER A 78 -2.09 11.18 -10.59
CA SER A 78 -2.11 10.62 -9.25
C SER A 78 -1.28 9.34 -9.25
N VAL A 79 -0.19 9.35 -8.50
CA VAL A 79 0.82 8.30 -8.56
C VAL A 79 1.17 7.76 -7.19
N THR A 80 1.62 6.51 -7.13
CA THR A 80 2.41 6.06 -5.97
C THR A 80 3.76 6.78 -5.98
N VAL A 81 4.28 7.18 -4.82
CA VAL A 81 5.53 7.95 -4.72
C VAL A 81 6.72 7.30 -5.44
N GLU A 82 6.78 5.97 -5.50
CA GLU A 82 7.79 5.22 -6.27
C GLU A 82 7.77 5.51 -7.78
N MET A 83 6.58 5.83 -8.30
CA MET A 83 6.33 6.08 -9.73
C MET A 83 6.33 7.57 -10.06
N ALA A 84 6.75 8.43 -9.11
CA ALA A 84 6.86 9.86 -9.36
C ALA A 84 7.86 10.14 -10.48
N ASP A 85 7.41 10.84 -11.52
CA ASP A 85 8.28 11.34 -12.57
C ASP A 85 8.95 12.64 -12.12
N VAL A 86 10.28 12.61 -12.04
CA VAL A 86 11.14 13.71 -11.58
C VAL A 86 11.76 14.50 -12.75
N THR A 87 11.36 14.18 -13.99
CA THR A 87 11.87 14.82 -15.21
C THR A 87 10.85 15.78 -15.84
N THR A 88 9.56 15.56 -15.60
CA THR A 88 8.49 16.47 -16.02
C THR A 88 8.39 17.68 -15.12
N ASP A 89 8.19 18.86 -15.71
CA ASP A 89 7.88 20.10 -14.98
C ASP A 89 6.41 20.15 -14.53
N TYR A 90 6.18 20.47 -13.27
CA TYR A 90 4.88 20.65 -12.65
C TYR A 90 4.73 22.07 -12.10
N GLN A 91 3.52 22.62 -12.10
CA GLN A 91 3.26 23.84 -11.35
C GLN A 91 3.03 23.52 -9.87
N CYS A 92 2.38 22.40 -9.57
CA CYS A 92 2.08 21.99 -8.20
C CYS A 92 2.31 20.49 -8.03
N ALA A 93 3.03 20.12 -6.97
CA ALA A 93 3.23 18.73 -6.57
C ALA A 93 2.81 18.53 -5.12
N VAL A 94 2.26 17.36 -4.79
CA VAL A 94 1.83 16.99 -3.44
C VAL A 94 2.48 15.67 -3.05
N ILE A 95 3.20 15.63 -1.93
CA ILE A 95 3.68 14.40 -1.30
C ILE A 95 2.90 14.16 -0.02
N ASP A 96 2.17 13.03 0.06
CA ASP A 96 1.40 12.66 1.24
C ASP A 96 2.18 11.70 2.16
N GLU A 97 1.89 11.76 3.47
CA GLU A 97 2.52 10.97 4.53
C GLU A 97 4.07 11.05 4.55
N ILE A 98 4.65 12.27 4.45
CA ILE A 98 6.11 12.50 4.32
C ILE A 98 6.98 11.87 5.42
N GLN A 99 6.42 11.60 6.61
CA GLN A 99 7.16 10.89 7.66
C GLN A 99 7.66 9.51 7.21
N MET A 100 7.11 8.97 6.11
CA MET A 100 7.62 7.78 5.45
C MET A 100 9.04 7.94 4.91
N VAL A 101 9.60 9.15 4.82
CA VAL A 101 11.03 9.39 4.51
C VAL A 101 11.97 8.69 5.49
N GLY A 102 11.55 8.52 6.76
CA GLY A 102 12.27 7.76 7.78
C GLY A 102 12.05 6.24 7.72
N CYS A 103 11.26 5.75 6.75
CA CYS A 103 10.99 4.32 6.61
C CYS A 103 12.23 3.59 6.09
N LYS A 104 12.66 2.53 6.80
CA LYS A 104 13.86 1.78 6.44
C LYS A 104 13.81 1.14 5.05
N SER A 105 12.65 0.66 4.62
CA SER A 105 12.53 -0.04 3.33
C SER A 105 12.09 0.85 2.17
N ARG A 106 11.22 1.84 2.43
CA ARG A 106 10.59 2.66 1.37
C ARG A 106 10.95 4.15 1.42
N GLY A 107 11.73 4.59 2.41
CA GLY A 107 12.03 6.01 2.61
C GLY A 107 12.75 6.67 1.44
N TYR A 108 13.55 5.90 0.69
CA TYR A 108 14.27 6.39 -0.47
C TYR A 108 13.37 6.97 -1.57
N SER A 109 12.16 6.44 -1.75
CA SER A 109 11.21 6.95 -2.74
C SER A 109 10.68 8.33 -2.36
N PHE A 110 10.45 8.56 -1.07
CA PHE A 110 10.05 9.87 -0.54
C PHE A 110 11.17 10.89 -0.66
N THR A 111 12.41 10.50 -0.33
CA THR A 111 13.58 11.37 -0.50
C THR A 111 13.78 11.73 -1.97
N ARG A 112 13.63 10.77 -2.88
CA ARG A 112 13.70 11.01 -4.34
C ARG A 112 12.61 11.97 -4.80
N ALA A 113 11.37 11.80 -4.34
CA ALA A 113 10.28 12.70 -4.71
C ALA A 113 10.50 14.12 -4.14
N LEU A 114 10.93 14.22 -2.88
CA LEU A 114 11.18 15.50 -2.22
C LEU A 114 12.27 16.31 -2.93
N LEU A 115 13.39 15.69 -3.28
CA LEU A 115 14.53 16.36 -3.91
C LEU A 115 14.42 16.45 -5.44
N GLY A 116 13.70 15.52 -6.06
CA GLY A 116 13.68 15.37 -7.51
C GLY A 116 12.49 15.98 -8.22
N LEU A 117 11.36 16.22 -7.55
CA LEU A 117 10.19 16.78 -8.23
C LEU A 117 10.45 18.21 -8.72
N CYS A 118 10.48 18.38 -10.04
CA CYS A 118 10.53 19.66 -10.74
C CYS A 118 9.16 20.34 -10.61
N SER A 119 8.97 21.10 -9.55
CA SER A 119 7.71 21.81 -9.27
C SER A 119 7.94 23.26 -8.87
N ASP A 120 7.06 24.17 -9.29
CA ASP A 120 7.06 25.55 -8.79
C ASP A 120 6.63 25.58 -7.31
N GLU A 121 5.59 24.81 -6.95
CA GLU A 121 5.11 24.67 -5.57
C GLU A 121 5.04 23.19 -5.16
N LEU A 122 5.70 22.85 -4.04
CA LEU A 122 5.70 21.50 -3.47
C LEU A 122 5.00 21.50 -2.11
N HIS A 123 3.85 20.83 -2.04
CA HIS A 123 3.11 20.64 -0.79
C HIS A 123 3.44 19.29 -0.18
N VAL A 124 3.63 19.27 1.12
CA VAL A 124 4.04 18.07 1.82
C VAL A 124 3.23 17.89 3.08
N CYS A 125 2.50 16.79 3.11
CA CYS A 125 1.57 16.45 4.18
C CYS A 125 2.16 15.34 5.03
N GLY A 126 2.08 15.47 6.37
CA GLY A 126 2.48 14.39 7.26
C GLY A 126 2.62 14.79 8.73
N ASP A 127 3.29 13.93 9.50
CA ASP A 127 3.50 14.09 10.94
C ASP A 127 4.52 15.21 11.26
N PRO A 128 4.29 16.04 12.30
CA PRO A 128 5.28 16.98 12.84
C PRO A 128 6.70 16.48 12.95
N ALA A 129 6.84 15.22 13.30
CA ALA A 129 8.13 14.60 13.55
C ALA A 129 9.09 14.72 12.35
N ALA A 130 8.58 14.89 11.13
CA ALA A 130 9.40 15.04 9.93
C ALA A 130 9.96 16.46 9.74
N VAL A 131 9.30 17.50 10.27
CA VAL A 131 9.61 18.91 9.97
C VAL A 131 11.09 19.26 10.17
N PRO A 132 11.74 18.92 11.29
CA PRO A 132 13.12 19.31 11.51
C PRO A 132 14.09 18.71 10.49
N LEU A 133 13.85 17.48 10.04
CA LEU A 133 14.68 16.82 9.02
C LEU A 133 14.46 17.44 7.64
N ILE A 134 13.19 17.67 7.27
CA ILE A 134 12.87 18.27 5.97
C ILE A 134 13.48 19.67 5.85
N GLN A 135 13.43 20.48 6.92
CA GLN A 135 14.07 21.80 6.94
C GLN A 135 15.58 21.74 6.70
N ARG A 136 16.30 20.82 7.38
CA ARG A 136 17.75 20.66 7.18
C ARG A 136 18.10 20.18 5.77
N ILE A 137 17.32 19.26 5.21
CA ILE A 137 17.53 18.76 3.84
C ILE A 137 17.34 19.89 2.82
N LEU A 138 16.31 20.72 2.97
CA LEU A 138 15.98 21.80 2.04
C LEU A 138 16.84 23.06 2.23
N GLU A 139 17.46 23.24 3.40
CA GLU A 139 18.46 24.29 3.61
C GLU A 139 19.65 24.11 2.65
N ALA A 140 20.05 22.86 2.37
CA ALA A 140 21.12 22.56 1.43
C ALA A 140 20.75 22.84 -0.04
N THR A 141 19.45 22.84 -0.39
CA THR A 141 18.98 23.15 -1.75
C THR A 141 18.68 24.63 -1.94
N GLY A 142 18.57 25.41 -0.85
CA GLY A 142 18.22 26.83 -0.89
C GLY A 142 16.73 27.09 -1.12
N ASP A 143 15.86 26.10 -0.89
CA ASP A 143 14.42 26.21 -1.06
C ASP A 143 13.75 27.03 0.08
N VAL A 144 12.63 27.69 -0.21
CA VAL A 144 11.90 28.51 0.77
C VAL A 144 10.84 27.69 1.52
N VAL A 145 11.14 27.35 2.78
CA VAL A 145 10.24 26.51 3.59
C VAL A 145 9.25 27.36 4.40
N THR A 146 7.95 27.12 4.25
CA THR A 146 6.91 27.60 5.17
C THR A 146 6.25 26.39 5.87
N VAL A 147 5.83 26.57 7.12
CA VAL A 147 5.25 25.49 7.96
C VAL A 147 3.94 26.01 8.51
N GLN A 148 2.84 25.26 8.38
CA GLN A 148 1.53 25.61 8.92
C GLN A 148 0.93 24.44 9.69
N TYR A 149 0.73 24.63 10.99
CA TYR A 149 0.21 23.60 11.89
C TYR A 149 -1.32 23.55 11.89
N TYR A 150 -1.88 22.34 11.80
CA TYR A 150 -3.31 22.02 11.82
C TYR A 150 -3.61 21.14 13.03
N GLU A 151 -4.70 21.49 13.72
CA GLU A 151 -5.25 20.69 14.81
C GLU A 151 -6.38 19.80 14.32
N ARG A 152 -6.58 18.70 15.05
CA ARG A 152 -7.57 17.68 14.71
C ARG A 152 -8.98 18.28 14.66
N LEU A 153 -9.69 18.08 13.54
CA LEU A 153 -11.05 18.61 13.37
C LEU A 153 -12.11 17.98 14.29
N SER A 154 -11.82 16.80 14.84
CA SER A 154 -12.68 16.12 15.80
C SER A 154 -11.89 15.70 17.04
N PRO A 155 -12.50 15.63 18.23
CA PRO A 155 -11.82 15.19 19.44
C PRO A 155 -11.58 13.67 19.48
N LEU A 156 -10.43 13.25 20.03
CA LEU A 156 -10.08 11.86 20.30
C LEU A 156 -10.03 11.67 21.82
N VAL A 157 -10.87 10.80 22.37
CA VAL A 157 -10.98 10.59 23.81
C VAL A 157 -10.44 9.20 24.18
N PRO A 158 -9.33 9.11 24.92
CA PRO A 158 -8.89 7.86 25.50
C PRO A 158 -9.79 7.47 26.67
N LEU A 159 -10.41 6.28 26.59
CA LEU A 159 -11.27 5.77 27.66
C LEU A 159 -10.44 5.35 28.87
N LYS A 160 -11.01 5.51 30.06
CA LYS A 160 -10.37 5.12 31.34
C LYS A 160 -10.52 3.63 31.65
N SER A 161 -11.57 2.99 31.12
CA SER A 161 -11.86 1.58 31.32
C SER A 161 -11.54 0.77 30.08
N PRO A 162 -11.06 -0.47 30.22
CA PRO A 162 -10.88 -1.38 29.09
C PRO A 162 -12.25 -1.82 28.55
N LEU A 163 -12.26 -2.46 27.38
CA LEU A 163 -13.47 -3.11 26.88
C LEU A 163 -13.96 -4.21 27.84
N GLY A 164 -13.03 -5.00 28.37
CA GLY A 164 -13.32 -6.14 29.24
C GLY A 164 -13.95 -7.29 28.47
N SER A 165 -15.29 -7.33 28.43
CA SER A 165 -16.04 -8.41 27.77
C SER A 165 -16.43 -8.07 26.33
N PHE A 166 -16.47 -9.08 25.45
CA PHE A 166 -16.94 -8.97 24.07
C PHE A 166 -18.42 -8.57 23.96
N SER A 167 -19.20 -8.73 25.03
CA SER A 167 -20.58 -8.24 25.11
C SER A 167 -20.70 -6.71 25.09
N ASN A 168 -19.61 -5.99 25.36
CA ASN A 168 -19.58 -4.52 25.36
C ASN A 168 -19.24 -3.91 24.00
N ILE A 169 -19.11 -4.76 22.97
CA ILE A 169 -18.86 -4.34 21.60
C ILE A 169 -20.10 -3.64 21.06
N LYS A 170 -19.87 -2.57 20.30
CA LYS A 170 -20.91 -1.75 19.69
C LYS A 170 -20.67 -1.59 18.19
N ALA A 171 -21.72 -1.24 17.46
CA ALA A 171 -21.59 -0.86 16.06
C ALA A 171 -20.61 0.31 15.90
N GLY A 172 -19.69 0.21 14.94
CA GLY A 172 -18.61 1.17 14.71
C GLY A 172 -17.33 0.88 15.51
N ASP A 173 -17.29 -0.20 16.30
CA ASP A 173 -16.05 -0.65 16.96
C ASP A 173 -15.07 -1.26 15.95
N CYS A 174 -13.79 -0.95 16.13
CA CYS A 174 -12.70 -1.56 15.38
C CYS A 174 -11.68 -2.17 16.33
N LEU A 175 -11.55 -3.50 16.32
CA LEU A 175 -10.54 -4.22 17.09
C LEU A 175 -9.26 -4.38 16.27
N VAL A 176 -8.15 -3.91 16.82
CA VAL A 176 -6.85 -3.91 16.14
C VAL A 176 -5.92 -4.96 16.76
N THR A 177 -5.40 -5.84 15.90
CA THR A 177 -4.46 -6.90 16.28
C THR A 177 -3.34 -7.04 15.25
N PHE A 178 -2.17 -7.53 15.66
CA PHE A 178 -0.97 -7.54 14.81
C PHE A 178 -0.61 -8.91 14.26
N SER A 179 -1.51 -9.90 14.36
CA SER A 179 -1.32 -11.22 13.76
C SER A 179 -2.54 -11.68 12.98
N ARG A 180 -2.31 -12.32 11.82
CA ARG A 180 -3.38 -12.88 10.99
C ARG A 180 -4.21 -13.91 11.76
N ARG A 181 -3.55 -14.78 12.53
CA ARG A 181 -4.25 -15.73 13.42
C ARG A 181 -5.13 -15.00 14.44
N GLY A 182 -4.62 -13.92 15.03
CA GLY A 182 -5.34 -13.07 15.97
C GLY A 182 -6.61 -12.47 15.37
N ILE A 183 -6.56 -12.04 14.10
CA ILE A 183 -7.73 -11.50 13.39
C ILE A 183 -8.86 -12.52 13.33
N TYR A 184 -8.59 -13.73 12.86
CA TYR A 184 -9.64 -14.76 12.76
C TYR A 184 -10.10 -15.27 14.13
N THR A 185 -9.20 -15.33 15.11
CA THR A 185 -9.58 -15.65 16.50
C THR A 185 -10.53 -14.59 17.06
N LEU A 186 -10.22 -13.30 16.89
CA LEU A 186 -11.08 -12.21 17.34
C LEU A 186 -12.41 -12.22 16.58
N LYS A 187 -12.41 -12.36 15.25
CA LYS A 187 -13.63 -12.50 14.44
C LYS A 187 -14.55 -13.57 15.01
N LYS A 188 -14.04 -14.81 15.18
CA LYS A 188 -14.82 -15.94 15.72
C LYS A 188 -15.34 -15.67 17.13
N ARG A 189 -14.59 -14.96 17.97
CA ARG A 189 -15.03 -14.61 19.33
C ARG A 189 -16.11 -13.55 19.33
N ILE A 190 -15.98 -12.49 18.54
CA ILE A 190 -16.99 -11.42 18.44
C ILE A 190 -18.30 -11.99 17.90
N GLU A 191 -18.24 -12.84 16.88
CA GLU A 191 -19.42 -13.47 16.28
C GLU A 191 -20.13 -14.43 17.26
N ARG A 192 -19.38 -15.17 18.09
CA ARG A 192 -19.95 -16.10 19.07
C ARG A 192 -20.46 -15.42 20.34
N GLU A 193 -19.64 -14.56 20.93
CA GLU A 193 -19.87 -13.93 22.25
C GLU A 193 -20.65 -12.62 22.10
N GLY A 194 -20.23 -11.76 21.17
CA GLY A 194 -20.80 -10.42 20.95
C GLY A 194 -22.04 -10.40 20.05
N LYS A 195 -22.33 -11.49 19.30
CA LYS A 195 -23.44 -11.57 18.33
C LYS A 195 -23.42 -10.47 17.25
N HIS A 196 -22.23 -9.98 16.92
CA HIS A 196 -22.00 -8.99 15.87
C HIS A 196 -21.29 -9.63 14.67
N LEU A 197 -21.69 -9.24 13.46
CA LEU A 197 -20.98 -9.62 12.24
C LEU A 197 -19.81 -8.67 12.00
N CYS A 198 -18.67 -9.25 11.62
CA CYS A 198 -17.40 -8.53 11.53
C CYS A 198 -16.81 -8.53 10.13
N SER A 199 -16.46 -7.34 9.63
CA SER A 199 -15.56 -7.19 8.48
C SER A 199 -14.11 -7.41 8.90
N VAL A 200 -13.26 -7.82 7.95
CA VAL A 200 -11.85 -8.12 8.21
C VAL A 200 -10.94 -7.35 7.27
N VAL A 201 -9.91 -6.68 7.82
CA VAL A 201 -8.91 -5.95 7.02
C VAL A 201 -7.49 -6.20 7.54
N TYR A 202 -6.62 -6.81 6.72
CA TYR A 202 -5.19 -6.96 7.02
C TYR A 202 -4.30 -6.72 5.81
N GLY A 203 -3.00 -6.56 6.06
CA GLY A 203 -2.04 -6.09 5.05
C GLY A 203 -1.91 -6.94 3.79
N SER A 204 -1.95 -8.27 3.90
CA SER A 204 -1.82 -9.17 2.74
C SER A 204 -3.11 -9.32 1.92
N LEU A 205 -4.23 -8.74 2.37
CA LEU A 205 -5.44 -8.74 1.55
C LEU A 205 -5.26 -7.88 0.29
N PRO A 206 -5.77 -8.36 -0.87
CA PRO A 206 -5.82 -7.56 -2.09
C PRO A 206 -6.44 -6.18 -1.85
N PRO A 207 -5.94 -5.10 -2.49
CA PRO A 207 -6.49 -3.75 -2.36
C PRO A 207 -8.00 -3.67 -2.64
N GLU A 208 -8.49 -4.42 -3.61
CA GLU A 208 -9.88 -4.52 -4.03
C GLU A 208 -10.73 -5.10 -2.90
N THR A 209 -10.32 -6.24 -2.35
CA THR A 209 -10.98 -6.88 -1.20
C THR A 209 -10.99 -5.96 0.02
N ARG A 210 -9.87 -5.26 0.31
CA ARG A 210 -9.81 -4.28 1.40
C ARG A 210 -10.80 -3.13 1.22
N THR A 211 -10.92 -2.62 0.01
CA THR A 211 -11.84 -1.53 -0.31
C THR A 211 -13.29 -1.99 -0.14
N LYS A 212 -13.63 -3.18 -0.62
CA LYS A 212 -14.99 -3.73 -0.48
C LYS A 212 -15.35 -4.02 0.99
N GLN A 213 -14.45 -4.63 1.77
CA GLN A 213 -14.65 -4.82 3.21
C GLN A 213 -14.84 -3.49 3.96
N ALA A 214 -14.08 -2.45 3.58
CA ALA A 214 -14.25 -1.10 4.13
C ALA A 214 -15.62 -0.50 3.75
N THR A 215 -16.06 -0.66 2.51
CA THR A 215 -17.40 -0.21 2.06
C THR A 215 -18.50 -0.93 2.82
N MET A 216 -18.41 -2.26 2.97
CA MET A 216 -19.38 -3.05 3.72
C MET A 216 -19.47 -2.66 5.21
N PHE A 217 -18.35 -2.26 5.81
CA PHE A 217 -18.32 -1.75 7.20
C PHE A 217 -18.91 -0.33 7.32
N ASN A 218 -18.71 0.50 6.30
CA ASN A 218 -19.20 1.88 6.28
C ASN A 218 -20.69 1.98 5.93
N ASP A 219 -21.27 0.94 5.32
CA ASP A 219 -22.67 0.90 4.91
C ASP A 219 -23.59 0.60 6.10
N ASP A 220 -24.48 1.54 6.43
CA ASP A 220 -25.45 1.40 7.52
C ASP A 220 -26.52 0.33 7.26
N THR A 221 -26.71 -0.09 6.00
CA THR A 221 -27.64 -1.15 5.61
C THR A 221 -27.03 -2.55 5.70
N SER A 222 -25.71 -2.63 5.86
CA SER A 222 -24.97 -3.86 6.01
C SER A 222 -25.08 -4.39 7.44
N ASP A 223 -25.22 -5.71 7.59
CA ASP A 223 -25.20 -6.35 8.90
C ASP A 223 -23.77 -6.34 9.52
N LEU A 224 -22.74 -6.01 8.74
CA LEU A 224 -21.33 -5.97 9.15
C LEU A 224 -20.97 -4.65 9.85
N ASN A 225 -21.29 -4.56 11.14
CA ASN A 225 -21.16 -3.33 11.92
C ASN A 225 -19.91 -3.23 12.81
N VAL A 226 -19.05 -4.25 12.82
CA VAL A 226 -17.79 -4.28 13.58
C VAL A 226 -16.63 -4.59 12.63
N LEU A 227 -15.45 -4.01 12.89
CA LEU A 227 -14.25 -4.25 12.09
C LEU A 227 -13.17 -4.95 12.93
N VAL A 228 -12.56 -5.99 12.39
CA VAL A 228 -11.32 -6.58 12.94
C VAL A 228 -10.18 -6.32 11.96
N ALA A 229 -9.15 -5.62 12.41
CA ALA A 229 -8.13 -5.10 11.53
C ALA A 229 -6.70 -5.28 12.04
N SER A 230 -5.74 -5.22 11.12
CA SER A 230 -4.32 -5.00 11.45
C SER A 230 -3.94 -3.53 11.40
N ASP A 231 -2.66 -3.22 11.65
CA ASP A 231 -2.05 -1.91 11.37
C ASP A 231 -2.25 -1.39 9.93
N ALA A 232 -2.73 -2.22 9.00
CA ALA A 232 -3.05 -1.84 7.64
C ALA A 232 -4.12 -0.73 7.55
N ILE A 233 -5.00 -0.58 8.54
CA ILE A 233 -5.97 0.53 8.58
C ILE A 233 -5.31 1.87 8.93
N GLY A 234 -4.06 1.85 9.35
CA GLY A 234 -3.28 3.03 9.68
C GLY A 234 -3.10 3.99 8.49
N MET A 235 -3.39 3.56 7.25
CA MET A 235 -3.28 4.35 6.02
C MET A 235 -4.17 3.82 4.90
N GLY A 236 -4.66 4.71 4.04
CA GLY A 236 -5.24 4.37 2.73
C GLY A 236 -6.63 3.75 2.69
N LEU A 237 -7.40 3.80 3.78
CA LEU A 237 -8.83 3.47 3.75
C LEU A 237 -9.62 4.57 4.46
N ASN A 238 -10.76 4.94 3.87
CA ASN A 238 -11.75 5.77 4.55
C ASN A 238 -12.70 4.85 5.33
N LEU A 239 -12.66 4.93 6.66
CA LEU A 239 -13.40 4.05 7.57
C LEU A 239 -14.14 4.89 8.60
N ASN A 240 -15.42 4.58 8.80
CA ASN A 240 -16.31 5.22 9.77
C ASN A 240 -16.20 4.53 11.13
N ILE A 241 -15.05 4.65 11.78
CA ILE A 241 -14.79 4.00 13.08
C ILE A 241 -15.21 4.93 14.20
N SER A 242 -16.02 4.44 15.14
CA SER A 242 -16.37 5.17 16.36
C SER A 242 -15.28 5.02 17.42
N ARG A 243 -14.89 3.77 17.68
CA ARG A 243 -13.98 3.42 18.76
C ARG A 243 -12.93 2.41 18.30
N ILE A 244 -11.66 2.75 18.53
CA ILE A 244 -10.53 1.85 18.31
C ILE A 244 -10.24 1.06 19.59
N ILE A 245 -10.15 -0.26 19.49
CA ILE A 245 -9.83 -1.15 20.59
C ILE A 245 -8.56 -1.93 20.25
N PHE A 246 -7.48 -1.67 20.97
CA PHE A 246 -6.25 -2.47 20.82
C PHE A 246 -6.41 -3.81 21.52
N SER A 247 -6.25 -4.91 20.78
CA SER A 247 -6.28 -6.26 21.38
C SER A 247 -5.02 -6.57 22.19
N THR A 248 -3.90 -5.96 21.81
CA THR A 248 -2.58 -6.05 22.43
C THR A 248 -1.77 -4.81 22.03
N MET A 249 -0.80 -4.41 22.85
CA MET A 249 0.15 -3.33 22.52
C MET A 249 1.52 -3.87 22.05
N MET A 250 1.59 -5.17 21.76
CA MET A 250 2.81 -5.84 21.30
C MET A 250 2.66 -6.29 19.83
N LYS A 251 3.74 -6.14 19.06
CA LYS A 251 3.85 -6.64 17.69
C LYS A 251 5.08 -7.54 17.55
N PHE A 252 4.89 -8.69 16.91
CA PHE A 252 5.99 -9.55 16.48
C PHE A 252 6.66 -8.96 15.23
N ASP A 253 7.97 -8.74 15.27
CA ASP A 253 8.76 -8.21 14.15
C ASP A 253 9.41 -9.28 13.27
N GLY A 254 9.25 -10.56 13.63
CA GLY A 254 9.93 -11.69 13.00
C GLY A 254 10.94 -12.36 13.93
N PHE A 255 11.44 -11.62 14.93
CA PHE A 255 12.42 -12.12 15.89
C PHE A 255 11.88 -12.10 17.32
N CYS A 256 11.23 -11.00 17.71
CA CYS A 256 10.73 -10.81 19.07
C CYS A 256 9.43 -10.01 19.09
N ASN A 257 8.68 -10.13 20.20
CA ASN A 257 7.55 -9.27 20.46
C ASN A 257 8.06 -7.93 21.02
N ARG A 258 7.79 -6.84 20.31
CA ARG A 258 8.13 -5.48 20.74
C ARG A 258 6.89 -4.64 20.96
N GLU A 259 6.99 -3.68 21.85
CA GLU A 259 5.94 -2.68 22.05
C GLU A 259 5.74 -1.84 20.78
N LEU A 260 4.50 -1.42 20.56
CA LEU A 260 4.17 -0.50 19.47
C LEU A 260 4.83 0.87 19.71
N THR A 261 5.36 1.46 18.64
CA THR A 261 5.87 2.83 18.71
C THR A 261 4.74 3.85 18.89
N VAL A 262 5.05 4.96 19.55
CA VAL A 262 4.13 6.09 19.76
C VAL A 262 3.48 6.54 18.45
N ALA A 263 4.28 6.70 17.39
CA ALA A 263 3.79 7.11 16.07
C ALA A 263 2.73 6.14 15.52
N LYS A 264 2.92 4.83 15.72
CA LYS A 264 2.01 3.80 15.26
C LYS A 264 0.72 3.71 16.08
N ILE A 265 0.82 3.88 17.39
CA ILE A 265 -0.35 3.96 18.28
C ILE A 265 -1.22 5.15 17.86
N LYS A 266 -0.63 6.34 17.72
CA LYS A 266 -1.32 7.55 17.26
C LYS A 266 -1.91 7.40 15.86
N GLN A 267 -1.18 6.75 14.96
CA GLN A 267 -1.65 6.46 13.60
C GLN A 267 -2.96 5.68 13.59
N ILE A 268 -3.02 4.61 14.37
CA ILE A 268 -4.16 3.71 14.44
C ILE A 268 -5.30 4.38 15.23
N ALA A 269 -5.00 4.93 16.41
CA ALA A 269 -5.99 5.60 17.26
C ALA A 269 -6.65 6.80 16.55
N GLY A 270 -5.88 7.54 15.75
CA GLY A 270 -6.36 8.68 14.97
C GLY A 270 -7.44 8.33 13.93
N ARG A 271 -7.66 7.05 13.62
CA ARG A 271 -8.71 6.58 12.71
C ARG A 271 -10.11 6.61 13.32
N ALA A 272 -10.26 6.69 14.64
CA ALA A 272 -11.56 6.84 15.30
C ALA A 272 -12.14 8.24 15.08
N GLY A 273 -13.44 8.39 14.87
CA GLY A 273 -14.14 9.67 14.79
C GLY A 273 -13.63 10.59 13.67
N ARG A 274 -13.55 10.09 12.43
CA ARG A 274 -13.07 10.92 11.31
C ARG A 274 -14.01 12.10 11.02
N TYR A 275 -13.47 13.27 10.66
CA TYR A 275 -14.31 14.42 10.30
C TYR A 275 -15.14 14.10 9.06
N GLY A 276 -16.44 14.38 9.12
CA GLY A 276 -17.41 13.96 8.09
C GLY A 276 -17.84 12.50 8.18
N SER A 277 -17.38 11.73 9.18
CA SER A 277 -17.94 10.41 9.50
C SER A 277 -19.18 10.54 10.38
N LYS A 278 -19.91 9.43 10.54
CA LYS A 278 -21.08 9.31 11.43
C LYS A 278 -20.75 9.61 12.90
N PHE A 279 -19.49 9.49 13.29
CA PHE A 279 -19.06 9.62 14.68
C PHE A 279 -18.28 10.94 14.88
N PRO A 280 -18.89 11.96 15.51
CA PRO A 280 -18.24 13.26 15.71
C PRO A 280 -17.12 13.22 16.74
N VAL A 281 -17.11 12.22 17.63
CA VAL A 281 -16.09 11.99 18.65
C VAL A 281 -15.49 10.61 18.42
N GLY A 282 -14.15 10.53 18.41
CA GLY A 282 -13.45 9.25 18.33
C GLY A 282 -13.06 8.75 19.71
N GLU A 283 -13.28 7.48 20.00
CA GLU A 283 -12.86 6.86 21.26
C GLU A 283 -11.70 5.88 21.02
N VAL A 284 -10.84 5.70 22.03
CA VAL A 284 -9.78 4.69 21.98
C VAL A 284 -9.60 4.01 23.33
N THR A 285 -9.47 2.68 23.30
CA THR A 285 -9.26 1.85 24.50
C THR A 285 -8.48 0.58 24.16
N CYS A 286 -8.22 -0.24 25.17
CA CYS A 286 -7.60 -1.55 25.05
C CYS A 286 -8.57 -2.66 25.48
N LEU A 287 -8.31 -3.89 25.02
CA LEU A 287 -9.04 -5.06 25.46
C LEU A 287 -8.74 -5.38 26.94
N ASN A 288 -7.46 -5.31 27.31
CA ASN A 288 -6.96 -5.58 28.66
C ASN A 288 -6.66 -4.29 29.42
N ALA A 289 -6.83 -4.33 30.75
CA ALA A 289 -6.54 -3.18 31.62
C ALA A 289 -5.05 -2.84 31.69
N GLU A 290 -4.19 -3.86 31.59
CA GLU A 290 -2.73 -3.75 31.68
C GLU A 290 -2.12 -2.88 30.56
N ASP A 291 -2.77 -2.84 29.40
CA ASP A 291 -2.32 -2.09 28.22
C ASP A 291 -2.72 -0.59 28.27
N LEU A 292 -3.68 -0.20 29.12
CA LEU A 292 -4.21 1.17 29.15
C LEU A 292 -3.18 2.23 29.55
N PRO A 293 -2.29 2.03 30.54
CA PRO A 293 -1.28 3.01 30.90
C PRO A 293 -0.35 3.34 29.72
N LEU A 294 0.06 2.33 28.95
CA LEU A 294 0.92 2.49 27.77
C LEU A 294 0.19 3.24 26.64
N LEU A 295 -1.09 2.96 26.42
CA LEU A 295 -1.91 3.70 25.46
C LEU A 295 -2.01 5.18 25.86
N HIS A 296 -2.33 5.47 27.12
CA HIS A 296 -2.50 6.85 27.60
C HIS A 296 -1.20 7.64 27.58
N SER A 297 -0.08 7.04 27.98
CA SER A 297 1.23 7.68 27.93
C SER A 297 1.64 7.97 26.48
N SER A 298 1.39 7.03 25.56
CA SER A 298 1.72 7.17 24.14
C SER A 298 0.88 8.23 23.41
N LEU A 299 -0.39 8.40 23.79
CA LEU A 299 -1.23 9.44 23.20
C LEU A 299 -0.86 10.84 23.69
N LYS A 300 -0.34 10.96 24.91
CA LYS A 300 0.10 12.23 25.50
C LYS A 300 1.52 12.64 25.10
N SER A 301 2.41 11.67 24.82
CA SER A 301 3.79 11.95 24.44
C SER A 301 3.89 12.58 23.05
N ALA A 302 4.95 13.34 22.77
CA ALA A 302 5.25 13.79 21.41
C ALA A 302 5.68 12.61 20.53
N SER A 303 5.39 12.67 19.22
CA SER A 303 5.96 11.69 18.28
C SER A 303 7.48 11.88 18.24
N PRO A 304 8.30 10.80 18.26
CA PRO A 304 9.74 10.93 18.16
C PRO A 304 10.12 11.56 16.82
N ILE A 305 11.06 12.51 16.86
CA ILE A 305 11.53 13.22 15.66
C ILE A 305 12.21 12.23 14.71
N ILE A 306 12.01 12.43 13.42
CA ILE A 306 12.69 11.65 12.38
C ILE A 306 14.05 12.28 12.16
N GLU A 307 15.10 11.52 12.40
CA GLU A 307 16.46 12.06 12.36
C GLU A 307 17.12 11.94 10.99
N ARG A 308 16.77 10.91 10.21
CA ARG A 308 17.43 10.59 8.94
C ARG A 308 16.44 10.18 7.85
N ALA A 309 16.78 10.49 6.61
CA ALA A 309 16.02 10.16 5.40
C ALA A 309 16.63 8.95 4.67
N GLY A 310 15.79 8.07 4.13
CA GLY A 310 16.25 6.90 3.38
C GLY A 310 16.84 7.29 2.02
N LEU A 311 17.88 6.58 1.58
CA LEU A 311 18.45 6.64 0.23
C LEU A 311 18.62 5.24 -0.34
N PHE A 312 18.62 5.14 -1.67
CA PHE A 312 18.89 3.90 -2.38
C PHE A 312 19.65 4.24 -3.68
N PRO A 313 20.70 3.47 -4.04
CA PRO A 313 21.48 3.75 -5.25
C PRO A 313 20.63 3.63 -6.51
N THR A 314 20.81 4.57 -7.44
CA THR A 314 20.21 4.47 -8.77
C THR A 314 20.88 3.37 -9.57
N PHE A 315 20.17 2.83 -10.57
CA PHE A 315 20.75 1.84 -11.48
C PHE A 315 22.02 2.35 -12.16
N ASP A 316 22.08 3.62 -12.56
CA ASP A 316 23.26 4.19 -13.22
C ASP A 316 24.52 4.11 -12.34
N LEU A 317 24.37 4.36 -11.04
CA LEU A 317 25.48 4.22 -10.08
C LEU A 317 25.92 2.76 -9.94
N LEU A 318 24.96 1.83 -9.84
CA LEU A 318 25.25 0.39 -9.76
C LEU A 318 25.88 -0.15 -11.05
N SER A 319 25.41 0.31 -12.21
CA SER A 319 25.95 -0.03 -13.53
C SER A 319 27.38 0.47 -13.69
N LEU A 320 27.66 1.71 -13.27
CA LEU A 320 29.03 2.23 -13.24
C LEU A 320 29.93 1.40 -12.31
N TYR A 321 29.43 1.06 -11.12
CA TYR A 321 30.18 0.26 -10.14
C TYR A 321 30.47 -1.16 -10.65
N SER A 322 29.49 -1.80 -11.29
CA SER A 322 29.64 -3.09 -11.98
C SER A 322 30.76 -3.05 -13.03
N ARG A 323 30.76 -2.03 -13.92
CA ARG A 323 31.81 -1.85 -14.93
C ARG A 323 33.19 -1.68 -14.33
N LEU A 324 33.31 -0.91 -13.24
CA LEU A 324 34.60 -0.71 -12.54
C LEU A 324 35.14 -2.00 -11.90
N HIS A 325 34.26 -2.91 -11.51
CA HIS A 325 34.63 -4.16 -10.85
C HIS A 325 34.65 -5.38 -11.78
N GLY A 326 34.31 -5.21 -13.07
CA GLY A 326 34.33 -6.27 -14.07
C GLY A 326 33.39 -7.44 -13.75
N THR A 327 32.22 -7.16 -13.18
CA THR A 327 31.25 -8.19 -12.78
C THR A 327 29.83 -7.80 -13.17
N ASP A 328 29.10 -8.75 -13.76
CA ASP A 328 27.68 -8.62 -14.11
C ASP A 328 26.76 -9.28 -13.06
N PHE A 329 27.33 -9.69 -11.93
CA PHE A 329 26.57 -10.20 -10.79
C PHE A 329 26.05 -9.05 -9.94
N PHE A 330 24.73 -8.98 -9.75
CA PHE A 330 24.08 -7.86 -9.07
C PHE A 330 24.30 -7.90 -7.55
N HIS A 331 24.26 -9.08 -6.93
CA HIS A 331 24.51 -9.27 -5.50
C HIS A 331 25.85 -8.66 -5.04
N PRO A 332 27.01 -9.07 -5.57
CA PRO A 332 28.30 -8.53 -5.12
C PRO A 332 28.48 -7.05 -5.45
N VAL A 333 27.81 -6.54 -6.50
CA VAL A 333 27.83 -5.10 -6.84
C VAL A 333 27.09 -4.32 -5.76
N LEU A 334 25.88 -4.74 -5.40
CA LEU A 334 25.07 -4.08 -4.38
C LEU A 334 25.73 -4.19 -3.00
N GLU A 335 26.13 -5.38 -2.57
CA GLU A 335 26.78 -5.62 -1.28
C GLU A 335 28.00 -4.70 -1.07
N ARG A 336 28.92 -4.69 -2.03
CA ARG A 336 30.13 -3.83 -1.96
C ARG A 336 29.81 -2.34 -2.03
N PHE A 337 28.76 -1.95 -2.75
CA PHE A 337 28.31 -0.56 -2.76
C PHE A 337 27.83 -0.14 -1.37
N LEU A 338 27.01 -0.97 -0.74
CA LEU A 338 26.47 -0.73 0.61
C LEU A 338 27.58 -0.62 1.66
N GLU A 339 28.63 -1.45 1.57
CA GLU A 339 29.78 -1.40 2.48
C GLU A 339 30.61 -0.12 2.36
N LYS A 340 30.73 0.44 1.14
CA LYS A 340 31.61 1.58 0.86
C LYS A 340 30.90 2.93 0.81
N ALA A 341 29.58 2.94 0.76
CA ALA A 341 28.81 4.16 0.61
C ALA A 341 29.03 5.11 1.80
N LYS A 342 29.36 6.36 1.48
CA LYS A 342 29.50 7.45 2.47
C LYS A 342 28.31 8.38 2.35
N LEU A 343 27.67 8.66 3.47
CA LEU A 343 26.45 9.45 3.54
C LEU A 343 26.65 10.64 4.48
N SER A 344 25.93 11.73 4.21
CA SER A 344 25.76 12.81 5.18
C SER A 344 24.97 12.30 6.41
N PRO A 345 25.15 12.89 7.62
CA PRO A 345 24.45 12.49 8.83
C PRO A 345 22.93 12.39 8.69
N ASP A 346 22.32 13.25 7.85
CA ASP A 346 20.86 13.30 7.64
C ASP A 346 20.29 12.15 6.80
N TYR A 347 21.12 11.24 6.29
CA TYR A 347 20.66 10.17 5.39
C TYR A 347 21.14 8.80 5.83
N PHE A 348 20.35 7.76 5.58
CA PHE A 348 20.73 6.35 5.76
C PHE A 348 20.40 5.56 4.49
N ILE A 349 21.09 4.45 4.22
CA ILE A 349 20.72 3.57 3.11
C ILE A 349 19.57 2.67 3.54
N ALA A 350 18.57 2.57 2.67
CA ALA A 350 17.42 1.69 2.85
C ALA A 350 17.86 0.24 3.13
N ASP A 351 17.05 -0.46 3.91
CA ASP A 351 17.24 -1.88 4.22
C ASP A 351 17.06 -2.70 2.94
N CYS A 352 18.15 -3.36 2.53
CA CYS A 352 18.25 -4.13 1.30
C CYS A 352 18.37 -5.64 1.55
N GLU A 353 18.12 -6.13 2.77
CA GLU A 353 18.32 -7.55 3.11
C GLU A 353 17.52 -8.48 2.18
N ASP A 354 16.24 -8.19 1.99
CA ASP A 354 15.38 -8.99 1.10
C ASP A 354 15.80 -8.85 -0.37
N MET A 355 16.26 -7.67 -0.79
CA MET A 355 16.77 -7.44 -2.14
C MET A 355 18.07 -8.22 -2.41
N LEU A 356 18.98 -8.31 -1.44
CA LEU A 356 20.20 -9.10 -1.54
C LEU A 356 19.86 -10.60 -1.67
N LYS A 357 18.89 -11.10 -0.91
CA LYS A 357 18.42 -12.50 -1.06
C LYS A 357 17.88 -12.77 -2.46
N VAL A 358 17.06 -11.86 -3.00
CA VAL A 358 16.57 -11.95 -4.38
C VAL A 358 17.73 -11.88 -5.38
N ALA A 359 18.69 -10.96 -5.18
CA ALA A 359 19.86 -10.82 -6.03
C ALA A 359 20.68 -12.11 -6.11
N ALA A 360 20.89 -12.78 -4.97
CA ALA A 360 21.60 -14.06 -4.92
C ALA A 360 20.92 -15.16 -5.75
N ILE A 361 19.57 -15.20 -5.74
CA ILE A 361 18.79 -16.14 -6.56
C ILE A 361 18.87 -15.77 -8.05
N VAL A 362 18.69 -14.48 -8.36
CA VAL A 362 18.61 -13.98 -9.73
C VAL A 362 19.97 -14.04 -10.44
N ASP A 363 21.07 -13.98 -9.69
CA ASP A 363 22.44 -14.08 -10.19
C ASP A 363 22.80 -15.45 -10.77
N ASP A 364 22.07 -16.51 -10.40
CA ASP A 364 22.24 -17.86 -10.97
C ASP A 364 21.75 -17.96 -12.43
N PHE A 365 20.97 -16.98 -12.90
CA PHE A 365 20.44 -16.95 -14.26
C PHE A 365 21.30 -16.08 -15.19
N PRO A 366 21.45 -16.47 -16.47
CA PRO A 366 22.23 -15.71 -17.46
C PRO A 366 21.47 -14.47 -17.97
N LEU A 367 21.21 -13.52 -17.07
CA LEU A 367 20.49 -12.27 -17.33
C LEU A 367 21.45 -11.08 -17.40
N GLY A 368 21.08 -10.06 -18.19
CA GLY A 368 21.79 -8.78 -18.19
C GLY A 368 21.64 -8.04 -16.85
N LEU A 369 22.61 -7.19 -16.50
CA LEU A 369 22.62 -6.48 -15.21
C LEU A 369 21.34 -5.65 -14.97
N TYR A 370 20.80 -5.02 -16.01
CA TYR A 370 19.56 -4.25 -15.90
C TYR A 370 18.35 -5.14 -15.60
N ASP A 371 18.25 -6.28 -16.26
CA ASP A 371 17.17 -7.24 -16.02
C ASP A 371 17.25 -7.81 -14.61
N LYS A 372 18.46 -8.15 -14.15
CA LYS A 372 18.70 -8.57 -12.77
C LYS A 372 18.25 -7.50 -11.77
N TYR A 373 18.61 -6.24 -12.03
CA TYR A 373 18.15 -5.11 -11.22
C TYR A 373 16.62 -5.02 -11.19
N LEU A 374 15.94 -5.15 -12.33
CA LEU A 374 14.48 -5.11 -12.41
C LEU A 374 13.82 -6.24 -11.60
N PHE A 375 14.32 -7.47 -11.68
CA PHE A 375 13.86 -8.57 -10.84
C PHE A 375 14.12 -8.30 -9.34
N CYS A 376 15.25 -7.70 -8.98
CA CYS A 376 15.59 -7.38 -7.58
C CYS A 376 14.73 -6.28 -6.96
N ILE A 377 14.32 -5.27 -7.72
CA ILE A 377 13.42 -4.21 -7.22
C ILE A 377 11.93 -4.60 -7.31
N SER A 378 11.62 -5.75 -7.92
CA SER A 378 10.24 -6.22 -8.06
C SER A 378 9.63 -6.58 -6.69
N PRO A 379 8.30 -6.43 -6.52
CA PRO A 379 7.65 -6.60 -5.23
C PRO A 379 7.43 -8.08 -4.90
N VAL A 380 8.49 -8.77 -4.46
CA VAL A 380 8.44 -10.19 -4.05
C VAL A 380 8.53 -10.32 -2.53
N ASP A 381 7.67 -11.16 -1.96
CA ASP A 381 7.75 -11.55 -0.55
C ASP A 381 8.65 -12.77 -0.40
N ILE A 382 9.91 -12.57 -0.02
CA ILE A 382 10.91 -13.64 0.15
C ILE A 382 10.52 -14.66 1.25
N ARG A 383 9.58 -14.31 2.13
CA ARG A 383 9.11 -15.19 3.20
C ARG A 383 7.99 -16.13 2.74
N ASP A 384 7.53 -15.97 1.51
CA ASP A 384 6.47 -16.78 0.91
C ASP A 384 7.03 -17.66 -0.21
N ASP A 385 7.17 -18.96 0.07
CA ASP A 385 7.82 -19.93 -0.83
C ASP A 385 7.19 -19.94 -2.23
N ILE A 386 5.87 -19.79 -2.33
CA ILE A 386 5.14 -19.73 -3.61
C ILE A 386 5.54 -18.47 -4.41
N SER A 387 5.66 -17.32 -3.75
CA SER A 387 6.13 -16.09 -4.39
C SER A 387 7.57 -16.21 -4.91
N VAL A 388 8.45 -16.84 -4.12
CA VAL A 388 9.85 -17.08 -4.52
C VAL A 388 9.94 -18.06 -5.68
N GLN A 389 9.15 -19.14 -5.67
CA GLN A 389 9.07 -20.08 -6.78
C GLN A 389 8.55 -19.41 -8.05
N GLY A 390 7.53 -18.54 -7.95
CA GLY A 390 7.02 -17.76 -9.07
C GLY A 390 8.09 -16.85 -9.68
N LEU A 391 8.86 -16.15 -8.84
CA LEU A 391 10.00 -15.33 -9.28
C LEU A 391 11.06 -16.17 -10.02
N VAL A 392 11.46 -17.31 -9.45
CA VAL A 392 12.45 -18.22 -10.04
C VAL A 392 11.99 -18.70 -11.41
N GLN A 393 10.72 -19.11 -11.53
CA GLN A 393 10.15 -19.57 -12.80
C GLN A 393 10.06 -18.46 -13.85
N PHE A 394 9.75 -17.21 -13.44
CA PHE A 394 9.78 -16.06 -14.34
C PHE A 394 11.20 -15.77 -14.83
N ALA A 395 12.18 -15.74 -13.93
CA ALA A 395 13.58 -15.51 -14.27
C ALA A 395 14.15 -16.61 -15.18
N GLU A 396 13.87 -17.89 -14.89
CA GLU A 396 14.32 -19.03 -15.68
C GLU A 396 13.72 -19.02 -17.10
N ASN A 397 12.40 -18.80 -17.22
CA ASN A 397 11.75 -18.75 -18.52
C ASN A 397 12.20 -17.55 -19.34
N TYR A 398 12.38 -16.38 -18.70
CA TYR A 398 12.93 -15.20 -19.33
C TYR A 398 14.36 -15.43 -19.83
N ALA A 399 15.23 -16.01 -18.99
CA ALA A 399 16.61 -16.34 -19.37
C ALA A 399 16.69 -17.32 -20.55
N ARG A 400 15.80 -18.32 -20.61
CA ARG A 400 15.83 -19.37 -21.63
C ARG A 400 15.18 -18.97 -22.95
N LYS A 401 14.05 -18.25 -22.89
CA LYS A 401 13.18 -17.99 -24.05
C LYS A 401 13.09 -16.51 -24.43
N GLY A 402 13.50 -15.61 -23.55
CA GLY A 402 13.25 -14.16 -23.67
C GLY A 402 11.77 -13.76 -23.49
N ILE A 403 10.86 -14.73 -23.35
CA ILE A 403 9.41 -14.52 -23.22
C ILE A 403 8.85 -15.41 -22.12
N VAL A 404 8.03 -14.84 -21.25
CA VAL A 404 7.36 -15.50 -20.13
C VAL A 404 5.85 -15.48 -20.37
N ARG A 405 5.30 -16.61 -20.80
CA ARG A 405 3.85 -16.77 -20.99
C ARG A 405 3.21 -17.30 -19.72
N LEU A 406 2.12 -16.66 -19.28
CA LEU A 406 1.45 -17.01 -18.03
C LEU A 406 0.91 -18.45 -18.06
N LYS A 407 0.44 -18.93 -19.21
CA LYS A 407 -0.08 -20.30 -19.41
C LYS A 407 0.94 -21.41 -19.15
N GLU A 408 2.24 -21.11 -19.23
CA GLU A 408 3.29 -22.11 -18.99
C GLU A 408 3.53 -22.33 -17.50
N ILE A 409 2.98 -21.45 -16.66
CA ILE A 409 3.24 -21.33 -15.24
C ILE A 409 1.95 -21.58 -14.45
N PHE A 410 0.82 -21.08 -14.97
CA PHE A 410 -0.51 -21.28 -14.42
C PHE A 410 -1.39 -22.10 -15.36
N THR A 411 -1.90 -23.21 -14.85
CA THR A 411 -2.91 -24.01 -15.54
C THR A 411 -4.32 -23.44 -15.30
N PRO A 412 -5.11 -23.14 -16.34
CA PRO A 412 -6.48 -22.65 -16.20
C PRO A 412 -7.38 -23.63 -15.41
N GLY A 413 -8.33 -23.09 -14.63
CA GLY A 413 -9.32 -23.89 -13.88
C GLY A 413 -8.85 -24.43 -12.52
N THR A 414 -7.64 -24.08 -12.09
CA THR A 414 -7.10 -24.45 -10.77
C THR A 414 -7.62 -23.57 -9.62
N LEU A 415 -8.10 -22.37 -9.92
CA LEU A 415 -8.59 -21.42 -8.92
C LEU A 415 -9.98 -21.84 -8.45
N GLN A 416 -10.09 -22.18 -7.17
CA GLN A 416 -11.36 -22.49 -6.50
C GLN A 416 -11.54 -21.62 -5.27
N VAL A 417 -12.80 -21.44 -4.86
CA VAL A 417 -13.11 -20.77 -3.60
C VAL A 417 -12.44 -21.55 -2.46
N PRO A 418 -11.57 -20.90 -1.66
CA PRO A 418 -10.94 -21.55 -0.52
C PRO A 418 -11.99 -22.15 0.43
N LYS A 419 -11.69 -23.30 1.02
CA LYS A 419 -12.51 -23.92 2.07
C LYS A 419 -11.85 -23.83 3.45
N THR A 420 -10.53 -23.66 3.48
CA THR A 420 -9.72 -23.62 4.70
C THR A 420 -8.82 -22.38 4.74
N ASP A 421 -8.37 -22.00 5.94
CA ASP A 421 -7.44 -20.87 6.12
C ASP A 421 -6.11 -21.09 5.35
N ASN A 422 -5.67 -22.35 5.18
CA ASN A 422 -4.48 -22.68 4.40
C ASN A 422 -4.68 -22.47 2.91
N GLN A 423 -5.82 -22.91 2.35
CA GLN A 423 -6.17 -22.66 0.94
C GLN A 423 -6.32 -21.16 0.66
N LEU A 424 -6.80 -20.38 1.64
CA LEU A 424 -6.83 -18.93 1.52
C LEU A 424 -5.42 -18.35 1.46
N LYS A 425 -4.49 -18.84 2.28
CA LYS A 425 -3.09 -18.41 2.25
C LYS A 425 -2.45 -18.72 0.89
N GLU A 426 -2.66 -19.93 0.36
CA GLU A 426 -2.18 -20.30 -0.99
C GLU A 426 -2.74 -19.37 -2.08
N LEU A 427 -4.04 -19.06 -2.02
CA LEU A 427 -4.66 -18.15 -2.99
C LEU A 427 -4.14 -16.71 -2.87
N GLU A 428 -3.85 -16.23 -1.66
CA GLU A 428 -3.16 -14.95 -1.44
C GLU A 428 -1.74 -14.95 -2.04
N SER A 429 -1.01 -16.05 -1.90
CA SER A 429 0.32 -16.20 -2.49
C SER A 429 0.26 -16.22 -4.02
N VAL A 430 -0.72 -16.93 -4.61
CA VAL A 430 -0.98 -16.89 -6.06
C VAL A 430 -1.31 -15.48 -6.53
N HIS A 431 -2.13 -14.74 -5.77
CA HIS A 431 -2.40 -13.34 -6.08
C HIS A 431 -1.12 -12.49 -6.11
N LYS A 432 -0.18 -12.69 -5.17
CA LYS A 432 1.13 -11.99 -5.19
C LYS A 432 1.96 -12.34 -6.42
N VAL A 433 1.99 -13.60 -6.84
CA VAL A 433 2.70 -14.01 -8.07
C VAL A 433 2.09 -13.35 -9.31
N LEU A 434 0.76 -13.23 -9.37
CA LEU A 434 0.09 -12.51 -10.46
C LEU A 434 0.39 -11.00 -10.41
N GLU A 435 0.45 -10.40 -9.22
CA GLU A 435 0.91 -9.01 -9.06
C GLU A 435 2.35 -8.80 -9.54
N LEU A 436 3.24 -9.76 -9.26
CA LEU A 436 4.62 -9.75 -9.75
C LEU A 436 4.67 -9.79 -11.28
N TYR A 437 3.89 -10.67 -11.91
CA TYR A 437 3.81 -10.75 -13.38
C TYR A 437 3.32 -9.42 -13.98
N VAL A 438 2.24 -8.86 -13.42
CA VAL A 438 1.71 -7.56 -13.86
C VAL A 438 2.76 -6.46 -13.71
N TRP A 439 3.49 -6.42 -12.59
CA TRP A 439 4.53 -5.43 -12.36
C TRP A 439 5.68 -5.52 -13.36
N LEU A 440 6.10 -6.74 -13.73
CA LEU A 440 7.13 -6.99 -14.75
C LEU A 440 6.63 -6.64 -16.14
N SER A 441 5.37 -6.94 -16.47
CA SER A 441 4.77 -6.62 -17.78
C SER A 441 4.74 -5.12 -18.12
N PHE A 442 4.67 -4.24 -17.12
CA PHE A 442 4.76 -2.79 -17.35
C PHE A 442 6.18 -2.29 -17.68
N ARG A 443 7.21 -3.12 -17.45
CA ARG A 443 8.63 -2.75 -17.61
C ARG A 443 9.33 -3.54 -18.71
N MET A 444 8.81 -4.73 -19.02
CA MET A 444 9.33 -5.67 -20.00
C MET A 444 8.15 -6.19 -20.84
N ASP A 445 7.46 -5.29 -21.54
CA ASP A 445 6.21 -5.58 -22.27
C ASP A 445 6.38 -6.64 -23.37
N ASP A 446 7.47 -6.56 -24.14
CA ASP A 446 7.80 -7.54 -25.18
C ASP A 446 8.00 -8.96 -24.62
N SER A 447 8.50 -9.05 -23.38
CA SER A 447 8.86 -10.31 -22.74
C SER A 447 7.79 -10.87 -21.81
N PHE A 448 6.88 -10.03 -21.34
CA PHE A 448 5.74 -10.40 -20.49
C PHE A 448 4.42 -9.98 -21.15
N PRO A 449 4.05 -10.62 -22.28
CA PRO A 449 2.94 -10.16 -23.13
C PRO A 449 1.55 -10.41 -22.55
N ASP A 450 1.39 -11.26 -21.53
CA ASP A 450 0.08 -11.74 -21.07
C ASP A 450 -0.51 -10.84 -19.97
N HIS A 451 -0.31 -9.52 -20.08
CA HIS A 451 -0.71 -8.52 -19.08
C HIS A 451 -2.20 -8.60 -18.72
N GLU A 452 -3.07 -8.53 -19.74
CA GLU A 452 -4.54 -8.52 -19.54
C GLU A 452 -5.02 -9.81 -18.88
N VAL A 453 -4.43 -10.95 -19.27
CA VAL A 453 -4.76 -12.25 -18.69
C VAL A 453 -4.35 -12.30 -17.22
N ALA A 454 -3.13 -11.86 -16.89
CA ALA A 454 -2.65 -11.81 -15.51
C ALA A 454 -3.51 -10.86 -14.65
N ALA A 455 -3.88 -9.69 -15.17
CA ALA A 455 -4.74 -8.74 -14.49
C ALA A 455 -6.15 -9.30 -14.24
N SER A 456 -6.71 -10.03 -15.21
CA SER A 456 -8.00 -10.72 -15.08
C SER A 456 -7.95 -11.82 -14.01
N GLN A 457 -6.94 -12.69 -14.06
CA GLN A 457 -6.74 -13.74 -13.05
C GLN A 457 -6.53 -13.16 -11.64
N LYS A 458 -5.79 -12.05 -11.52
CA LYS A 458 -5.62 -11.31 -10.26
C LYS A 458 -6.97 -10.86 -9.69
N SER A 459 -7.84 -10.32 -10.54
CA SER A 459 -9.20 -9.91 -10.16
C SER A 459 -10.04 -11.10 -9.70
N ILE A 460 -9.95 -12.24 -10.40
CA ILE A 460 -10.61 -13.49 -10.01
C ILE A 460 -10.15 -13.97 -8.64
N CYS A 461 -8.84 -14.00 -8.38
CA CYS A 461 -8.29 -14.34 -7.06
C CYS A 461 -8.87 -13.44 -5.96
N SER A 462 -8.96 -12.13 -6.22
CA SER A 462 -9.54 -11.17 -5.27
C SER A 462 -11.02 -11.43 -4.97
N MET A 463 -11.80 -11.83 -5.97
CA MET A 463 -13.21 -12.21 -5.81
C MET A 463 -13.37 -13.52 -5.02
N LEU A 464 -12.52 -14.52 -5.27
CA LEU A 464 -12.55 -15.81 -4.56
C LEU A 464 -12.14 -15.65 -3.08
N ILE A 465 -11.14 -14.80 -2.80
CA ILE A 465 -10.74 -14.41 -1.44
C ILE A 465 -11.92 -13.75 -0.72
N GLU A 466 -12.61 -12.82 -1.39
CA GLU A 466 -13.78 -12.14 -0.85
C GLU A 466 -14.92 -13.12 -0.51
N GLU A 467 -15.26 -14.01 -1.44
CA GLU A 467 -16.31 -15.01 -1.23
C GLU A 467 -16.02 -15.91 -0.02
N TYR A 468 -14.74 -16.26 0.20
CA TYR A 468 -14.34 -17.00 1.38
C TYR A 468 -14.55 -16.21 2.68
N LEU A 469 -14.19 -14.93 2.69
CA LEU A 469 -14.32 -14.08 3.88
C LEU A 469 -15.79 -13.89 4.28
N GLU A 470 -16.69 -13.79 3.30
CA GLU A 470 -18.14 -13.73 3.50
C GLU A 470 -18.71 -15.06 4.02
N ARG A 471 -18.30 -16.19 3.43
CA ARG A 471 -18.75 -17.53 3.86
C ARG A 471 -18.26 -17.89 5.26
N SER A 472 -17.12 -17.37 5.67
CA SER A 472 -16.48 -17.69 6.95
C SER A 472 -17.03 -16.89 8.15
N GLY A 473 -18.12 -16.13 7.98
CA GLY A 473 -18.82 -15.44 9.07
C GLY A 473 -19.98 -16.26 9.66
N TRP A 474 -20.34 -16.00 10.92
CA TRP A 474 -21.55 -16.53 11.56
C TRP A 474 -22.81 -16.06 10.82
N GLN A 475 -23.52 -16.96 10.14
CA GLN A 475 -24.80 -16.63 9.49
C GLN A 475 -25.97 -16.97 10.43
N PRO A 476 -26.88 -16.01 10.73
CA PRO A 476 -28.19 -16.36 11.27
C PRO A 476 -28.88 -17.31 10.30
N GLN A 477 -29.48 -18.40 10.79
CA GLN A 477 -30.19 -19.36 9.95
C GLN A 477 -31.20 -18.64 9.03
N GLY A 478 -31.02 -18.72 7.70
CA GLY A 478 -32.09 -18.44 6.74
C GLY A 478 -31.88 -17.45 5.58
N ARG A 479 -30.69 -16.90 5.29
CA ARG A 479 -30.53 -15.93 4.16
C ARG A 479 -29.37 -16.22 3.19
N ARG A 480 -29.55 -17.23 2.33
CA ARG A 480 -28.70 -17.52 1.15
C ARG A 480 -29.02 -16.60 -0.06
N LYS A 481 -29.06 -15.26 0.08
CA LYS A 481 -29.49 -14.38 -1.04
C LYS A 481 -28.38 -13.73 -1.89
N PHE A 482 -27.12 -13.70 -1.45
CA PHE A 482 -26.04 -12.98 -2.17
C PHE A 482 -25.19 -13.84 -3.14
N LEU A 483 -25.27 -15.17 -3.07
CA LEU A 483 -24.38 -16.09 -3.80
C LEU A 483 -24.60 -16.17 -5.32
N ARG A 484 -25.68 -15.58 -5.87
CA ARG A 484 -26.04 -15.75 -7.30
C ARG A 484 -25.35 -14.78 -8.26
N GLY A 485 -24.84 -13.64 -7.78
CA GLY A 485 -24.22 -12.62 -8.64
C GLY A 485 -22.81 -12.99 -9.10
N ALA A 486 -21.97 -13.45 -8.17
CA ALA A 486 -20.57 -13.81 -8.45
C ALA A 486 -20.43 -15.02 -9.38
N GLN A 487 -21.27 -16.06 -9.21
CA GLN A 487 -21.28 -17.25 -10.08
C GLN A 487 -21.66 -16.93 -11.53
N LYS A 488 -22.53 -15.93 -11.74
CA LYS A 488 -22.96 -15.52 -13.09
C LYS A 488 -21.87 -14.73 -13.82
N LEU A 489 -21.19 -13.83 -13.10
CA LEU A 489 -20.02 -13.10 -13.61
C LEU A 489 -18.83 -14.04 -13.89
N LEU A 490 -18.61 -15.05 -13.04
CA LEU A 490 -17.65 -16.13 -13.28
C LEU A 490 -17.96 -16.86 -14.60
N GLN A 491 -19.21 -17.25 -14.86
CA GLN A 491 -19.56 -17.96 -16.11
C GLN A 491 -19.49 -17.09 -17.37
N GLU A 492 -19.93 -15.82 -17.31
CA GLU A 492 -19.96 -14.92 -18.47
C GLU A 492 -18.56 -14.39 -18.85
N TYR A 493 -17.65 -14.23 -17.87
CA TYR A 493 -16.28 -13.74 -18.09
C TYR A 493 -15.28 -14.85 -18.43
N ASP A 494 -15.43 -16.04 -17.84
CA ASP A 494 -14.56 -17.22 -18.05
C ASP A 494 -14.71 -17.82 -19.47
N GLU A 495 -15.91 -17.79 -20.07
CA GLU A 495 -16.10 -18.37 -21.41
C GLU A 495 -15.69 -17.47 -22.58
N SER A 496 -15.75 -16.14 -22.46
CA SER A 496 -15.67 -15.25 -23.63
C SER A 496 -14.26 -14.75 -23.97
N GLN A 497 -13.44 -14.40 -22.97
CA GLN A 497 -12.06 -13.92 -23.19
C GLN A 497 -11.04 -15.05 -23.23
N LEU A 498 -11.14 -16.05 -22.34
CA LEU A 498 -10.19 -17.17 -22.29
C LEU A 498 -10.31 -18.03 -23.55
N ARG A 499 -11.53 -18.32 -24.06
CA ARG A 499 -11.68 -19.08 -25.32
C ARG A 499 -11.04 -18.38 -26.53
N LYS A 500 -11.16 -17.05 -26.63
CA LYS A 500 -10.51 -16.28 -27.73
C LYS A 500 -8.99 -16.33 -27.62
N TYR A 501 -8.44 -16.09 -26.43
CA TYR A 501 -7.01 -16.14 -26.19
C TYR A 501 -6.41 -17.53 -26.46
N PHE A 502 -7.09 -18.62 -26.04
CA PHE A 502 -6.62 -19.98 -26.30
C PHE A 502 -6.83 -20.47 -27.74
N GLN A 503 -7.78 -19.88 -28.49
CA GLN A 503 -7.97 -20.15 -29.92
C GLN A 503 -6.90 -19.47 -30.79
N GLU A 504 -6.50 -18.24 -30.45
CA GLU A 504 -5.47 -17.51 -31.20
C GLU A 504 -4.06 -18.10 -31.05
N VAL A 505 -3.77 -18.69 -29.89
CA VAL A 505 -2.45 -19.24 -29.57
C VAL A 505 -2.33 -20.74 -29.92
N ASN A 506 -3.45 -21.41 -30.19
CA ASN A 506 -3.50 -22.79 -30.67
C ASN A 506 -4.48 -22.87 -31.85
N PRO A 507 -4.08 -22.44 -33.06
CA PRO A 507 -4.79 -22.92 -34.24
C PRO A 507 -4.57 -24.44 -34.22
N GLY A 508 -5.63 -25.21 -34.01
CA GLY A 508 -5.54 -26.67 -33.99
C GLY A 508 -4.77 -27.18 -35.23
N PRO A 509 -4.22 -28.40 -35.18
CA PRO A 509 -3.47 -28.94 -36.31
C PRO A 509 -4.32 -28.83 -37.58
N LYS A 510 -3.81 -28.10 -38.58
CA LYS A 510 -4.41 -28.01 -39.91
C LYS A 510 -4.35 -29.35 -40.61
#